data_AF-A0A2E9P611-F1
#
_entry.id   AF-A0A2E9P611-F1
#
_cell.length_a   1.000
_cell.length_b   1.000
_cell.length_c   1.000
_cell.angle_alpha   90.00
_cell.angle_beta   90.00
_cell.angle_gamma   90.00
#
_symmetry.space_group_name_H-M   'P 1'
#
loop_
_entity.id
_entity.type
_entity.pdbx_description
1 polymer ?
#
loop_
_entity_poly.entity_id
_entity_poly.type
_entity_poly.pdbx_seq_one_letter_code
_entity_poly.pdbx_strand_id
1 'polypeptide(L)'
;MRNNLDLRVFSIHAATTLLLCSGISNFTLSQDSPIEVNIVGSWAINDDLSDNTDDQVEKAIEAAGGDGGRGFFNRKEDFYRGGPPEHELYDRLSYDDILSIEYSDPEIRFTYEDDYLRIF
;
A
#
# COMPACT_ATOMS: atom_id res chain seq x y z
N MET A 1 12.38 -64.51 28.23
CA MET A 1 11.35 -63.87 29.07
C MET A 1 11.88 -62.52 29.52
N ARG A 2 11.50 -61.44 28.83
CA ARG A 2 11.84 -60.05 29.18
C ARG A 2 10.54 -59.34 29.55
N ASN A 3 10.64 -58.50 30.58
CA ASN A 3 9.59 -58.11 31.49
C ASN A 3 8.60 -57.09 30.91
N ASN A 4 7.31 -57.31 31.16
CA ASN A 4 6.18 -56.43 30.85
C ASN A 4 6.10 -55.23 31.82
N LEU A 5 7.20 -54.50 32.00
CA LEU A 5 7.26 -53.32 32.88
C LEU A 5 7.59 -52.02 32.14
N ASP A 6 8.11 -52.09 30.91
CA ASP A 6 8.45 -50.89 30.15
C ASP A 6 7.22 -50.21 29.50
N LEU A 7 6.15 -50.95 29.21
CA LEU A 7 5.00 -50.39 28.46
C LEU A 7 4.07 -49.46 29.26
N ARG A 8 4.14 -49.44 30.60
CA ARG A 8 3.25 -48.59 31.41
C ARG A 8 3.84 -47.23 31.78
N VAL A 9 5.17 -47.06 31.72
CA VAL A 9 5.84 -45.77 32.02
C VAL A 9 5.76 -44.80 30.84
N PHE A 10 5.62 -45.31 29.61
CA PHE A 10 5.43 -44.48 28.42
C PHE A 10 4.06 -43.83 28.30
N SER A 11 3.04 -44.28 29.05
CA SER A 11 1.67 -43.77 28.92
C SER A 11 1.37 -42.52 29.75
N ILE A 12 2.25 -42.10 30.67
CA ILE A 12 2.00 -40.94 31.55
C ILE A 12 2.84 -39.72 31.16
N HIS A 13 3.95 -39.88 30.45
CA HIS A 13 4.73 -38.74 29.94
C HIS A 13 4.18 -38.15 28.63
N ALA A 14 3.29 -38.88 27.93
CA ALA A 14 2.69 -38.43 26.67
C ALA A 14 1.58 -37.38 26.85
N ALA A 15 1.07 -37.16 28.07
CA ALA A 15 -0.05 -36.26 28.33
C ALA A 15 0.37 -34.90 28.94
N THR A 16 1.64 -34.70 29.25
CA THR A 16 2.16 -33.44 29.83
C THR A 16 3.20 -32.78 28.93
N THR A 17 3.08 -32.99 27.63
CA THR A 17 3.82 -32.24 26.59
C THR A 17 2.86 -31.74 25.52
N LEU A 18 1.67 -31.28 25.93
CA LEU A 18 0.62 -30.79 25.03
C LEU A 18 0.12 -29.39 25.40
N LEU A 19 0.91 -28.61 26.15
CA LEU A 19 0.53 -27.26 26.59
C LEU A 19 1.69 -26.25 26.55
N LEU A 20 2.62 -26.40 25.61
CA LEU A 20 3.71 -25.43 25.40
C LEU A 20 4.11 -25.24 23.93
N CYS A 21 3.15 -25.41 23.02
CA CYS A 21 3.15 -24.64 21.78
C CYS A 21 2.31 -23.39 22.02
N SER A 22 2.79 -22.59 22.97
CA SER A 22 2.50 -21.16 23.06
C SER A 22 2.60 -20.59 21.65
N GLY A 23 1.47 -20.10 21.14
CA GLY A 23 1.40 -19.36 19.90
C GLY A 23 2.46 -18.28 19.95
N ILE A 24 3.50 -18.45 19.14
CA ILE A 24 4.33 -17.33 18.73
C ILE A 24 3.43 -16.54 17.79
N SER A 25 2.53 -15.76 18.38
CA SER A 25 1.98 -14.60 17.71
C SER A 25 3.20 -13.84 17.22
N ASN A 26 3.35 -13.71 15.90
CA ASN A 26 4.28 -12.76 15.34
C ASN A 26 3.83 -11.39 15.84
N PHE A 27 4.32 -10.97 17.00
CA PHE A 27 4.29 -9.58 17.40
C PHE A 27 5.23 -8.87 16.44
N THR A 28 4.71 -8.44 15.30
CA THR A 28 5.31 -7.32 14.59
C THR A 28 5.21 -6.14 15.55
N LEU A 29 6.32 -5.87 16.24
CA LEU A 29 6.53 -4.58 16.87
C LEU A 29 6.50 -3.57 15.72
N SER A 30 5.40 -2.83 15.56
CA SER A 30 5.41 -1.65 14.71
C SER A 30 6.50 -0.75 15.27
N GLN A 31 7.56 -0.51 14.50
CA GLN A 31 8.60 0.43 14.90
C GLN A 31 7.95 1.81 14.91
N ASP A 32 7.64 2.30 16.10
CA ASP A 32 7.13 3.65 16.34
C ASP A 32 8.27 4.64 16.10
N SER A 33 8.61 4.81 14.83
CA SER A 33 9.49 5.88 14.39
C SER A 33 8.63 7.13 14.31
N PRO A 34 9.05 8.29 14.87
CA PRO A 34 8.32 9.52 14.66
C PRO A 34 8.16 9.72 13.15
N ILE A 35 6.91 9.80 12.69
CA ILE A 35 6.52 9.99 11.28
C ILE A 35 7.32 11.16 10.65
N GLU A 36 7.68 12.13 11.49
CA GLU A 36 8.39 13.39 11.20
C GLU A 36 9.71 13.26 10.40
N VAL A 37 10.34 12.09 10.29
CA VAL A 37 11.66 11.98 9.62
C VAL A 37 11.70 10.97 8.48
N ASN A 38 10.68 10.11 8.32
CA ASN A 38 10.76 9.02 7.33
C ASN A 38 10.11 9.38 5.98
N ILE A 39 9.12 10.29 5.97
CA ILE A 39 8.42 10.66 4.73
C ILE A 39 9.00 11.88 4.01
N VAL A 40 9.87 12.64 4.66
CA VAL A 40 10.44 13.88 4.11
C VAL A 40 11.45 13.55 3.01
N GLY A 41 11.32 14.24 1.87
CA GLY A 41 12.20 14.06 0.72
C GLY A 41 11.45 14.12 -0.60
N SER A 42 12.15 13.73 -1.68
CA SER A 42 11.58 13.62 -3.01
C SER A 42 11.22 12.17 -3.30
N TRP A 43 9.97 11.97 -3.67
CA TRP A 43 9.36 10.71 -4.03
C TRP A 43 9.16 10.72 -5.54
N ALA A 44 9.65 9.69 -6.23
CA ALA A 44 9.33 9.43 -7.62
C ALA A 44 8.37 8.25 -7.67
N ILE A 45 7.25 8.42 -8.38
CA ILE A 45 6.31 7.34 -8.65
C ILE A 45 6.98 6.35 -9.58
N ASN A 46 6.80 5.06 -9.29
CA ASN A 46 7.35 3.99 -10.10
C ASN A 46 6.26 3.50 -11.06
N ASP A 47 6.29 4.00 -12.29
CA ASP A 47 5.27 3.70 -13.30
C ASP A 47 5.25 2.22 -13.70
N ASP A 48 6.39 1.52 -13.62
CA ASP A 48 6.48 0.09 -13.93
C ASP A 48 5.76 -0.78 -12.87
N LEU A 49 5.64 -0.26 -11.64
CA LEU A 49 4.97 -0.94 -10.53
C LEU A 49 3.60 -0.34 -10.20
N SER A 50 3.24 0.79 -10.81
CA SER A 50 1.97 1.46 -10.64
C SER A 50 0.96 0.98 -11.68
N ASP A 51 -0.30 0.84 -11.28
CA ASP A 51 -1.38 0.59 -12.23
C ASP A 51 -1.62 1.87 -13.05
N ASN A 52 -1.80 1.75 -14.37
CA ASN A 52 -2.12 2.90 -15.22
C ASN A 52 -3.51 3.46 -14.89
N THR A 53 -3.57 4.72 -14.44
CA THR A 53 -4.82 5.40 -14.03
C THR A 53 -5.87 5.41 -15.14
N ASP A 54 -5.47 5.71 -16.38
CA ASP A 54 -6.43 5.80 -17.48
C ASP A 54 -7.00 4.43 -17.88
N ASP A 55 -6.19 3.37 -17.84
CA ASP A 55 -6.65 1.99 -18.10
C ASP A 55 -7.68 1.57 -17.05
N GLN A 56 -7.49 1.96 -15.79
CA GLN A 56 -8.46 1.71 -14.73
C GLN A 56 -9.78 2.47 -14.97
N VAL A 57 -9.70 3.71 -15.44
CA VAL A 57 -10.88 4.52 -15.78
C VAL A 57 -11.64 3.90 -16.95
N GLU A 58 -10.98 3.51 -18.04
CA GLU A 58 -11.61 2.81 -19.17
C GLU A 58 -12.32 1.55 -18.72
N LYS A 59 -11.62 0.71 -17.96
CA LYS A 59 -12.17 -0.54 -17.44
C LYS A 59 -13.41 -0.29 -16.58
N ALA A 60 -13.43 0.78 -15.79
CA ALA A 60 -14.60 1.16 -15.00
C ALA A 60 -15.78 1.64 -15.87
N ILE A 61 -15.50 2.41 -16.93
CA ILE A 61 -16.51 2.87 -17.90
C ILE A 61 -17.13 1.67 -18.64
N GLU A 62 -16.30 0.76 -19.14
CA GLU A 62 -16.75 -0.45 -19.83
C GLU A 62 -17.58 -1.36 -18.91
N ALA A 63 -17.15 -1.53 -17.66
CA ALA A 63 -17.90 -2.31 -16.66
C ALA A 63 -19.26 -1.67 -16.33
N ALA A 64 -19.37 -0.34 -16.42
CA ALA A 64 -20.62 0.39 -16.29
C ALA A 64 -21.49 0.36 -17.58
N GLY A 65 -21.00 -0.25 -18.66
CA GLY A 65 -21.69 -0.38 -19.95
C GLY A 65 -21.51 0.84 -20.87
N GLY A 66 -20.56 1.72 -20.58
CA GLY A 66 -20.14 2.81 -21.47
C GLY A 66 -19.07 2.38 -22.47
N ASP A 67 -18.83 3.22 -23.47
CA ASP A 67 -17.69 3.10 -24.39
C ASP A 67 -16.62 4.11 -23.98
N GLY A 68 -15.36 3.67 -23.91
CA GLY A 68 -14.23 4.49 -23.48
C GLY A 68 -13.98 5.68 -24.43
N GLY A 69 -13.41 6.76 -23.91
CA GLY A 69 -13.12 7.96 -24.70
C GLY A 69 -11.85 7.85 -25.55
N ARG A 70 -10.96 6.91 -25.19
CA ARG A 70 -9.74 6.60 -25.91
C ARG A 70 -10.03 5.54 -26.96
N GLY A 71 -10.13 5.95 -28.22
CA GLY A 71 -10.14 4.99 -29.32
C GLY A 71 -8.81 4.21 -29.41
N PHE A 72 -8.80 3.08 -30.12
CA PHE A 72 -7.62 2.22 -30.33
C PHE A 72 -6.35 2.94 -30.83
N PHE A 73 -6.49 4.12 -31.43
CA PHE A 73 -5.40 4.90 -32.02
C PHE A 73 -5.00 6.14 -31.21
N ASN A 74 -5.68 6.44 -30.10
CA ASN A 74 -5.41 7.64 -29.30
C ASN A 74 -5.06 7.28 -27.85
N ARG A 75 -3.83 6.79 -27.64
CA ARG A 75 -3.25 6.53 -26.32
C ARG A 75 -2.41 7.71 -25.84
N LYS A 76 -2.98 8.90 -25.85
CA LYS A 76 -2.34 10.06 -25.26
C LYS A 76 -2.30 9.85 -23.75
N GLU A 77 -1.13 9.84 -23.12
CA GLU A 77 -0.96 9.84 -21.65
C GLU A 77 -1.80 10.96 -21.00
N ASP A 78 -2.26 10.73 -19.76
CA ASP A 78 -3.09 11.65 -18.98
C ASP A 78 -4.41 12.03 -19.68
N PHE A 79 -5.11 11.09 -20.32
CA PHE A 79 -6.29 11.43 -21.11
C PHE A 79 -7.47 11.81 -20.23
N TYR A 80 -7.61 11.14 -19.09
CA TYR A 80 -8.65 11.42 -18.11
C TYR A 80 -8.21 12.42 -17.05
N ARG A 81 -7.05 13.06 -17.23
CA ARG A 81 -6.62 14.18 -16.38
C ARG A 81 -7.53 15.39 -16.61
N GLY A 82 -7.95 16.01 -15.52
CA GLY A 82 -8.78 17.19 -15.51
C GLY A 82 -10.20 16.93 -15.03
N GLY A 83 -10.91 18.02 -14.75
CA GLY A 83 -12.24 17.98 -14.20
C GLY A 83 -12.59 19.28 -13.50
N PRO A 84 -13.58 19.26 -12.60
CA PRO A 84 -13.85 20.37 -11.70
C PRO A 84 -12.61 20.73 -10.86
N PRO A 85 -12.42 22.01 -10.46
CA PRO A 85 -11.25 22.44 -9.68
C PRO A 85 -11.05 21.65 -8.37
N GLU A 86 -12.12 21.18 -7.76
CA GLU A 86 -12.06 20.32 -6.57
C GLU A 86 -11.35 18.98 -6.79
N HIS A 87 -11.18 18.53 -8.04
CA HIS A 87 -10.50 17.28 -8.38
C HIS A 87 -9.00 17.44 -8.64
N GLU A 88 -8.49 18.67 -8.70
CA GLU A 88 -7.10 18.94 -9.08
C GLU A 88 -6.09 18.18 -8.20
N LEU A 89 -6.32 18.08 -6.89
CA LEU A 89 -5.45 17.29 -6.00
C LEU A 89 -5.43 15.80 -6.37
N TYR A 90 -6.55 15.22 -6.77
CA TYR A 90 -6.61 13.81 -7.16
C TYR A 90 -5.89 13.58 -8.50
N ASP A 91 -6.00 14.52 -9.43
CA ASP A 91 -5.25 14.48 -10.68
C ASP A 91 -3.74 14.53 -10.39
N ARG A 92 -3.29 15.45 -9.54
CA ARG A 92 -1.89 15.55 -9.14
C ARG A 92 -1.39 14.25 -8.48
N LEU A 93 -2.21 13.64 -7.62
CA LEU A 93 -1.87 12.36 -7.00
C LEU A 93 -1.80 11.18 -7.98
N SER A 94 -2.56 11.23 -9.07
CA SER A 94 -2.72 10.08 -9.97
C SER A 94 -1.86 10.15 -11.23
N TYR A 95 -1.35 11.33 -11.58
CA TYR A 95 -0.66 11.58 -12.84
C TYR A 95 0.69 12.30 -12.70
N ASP A 96 1.00 12.95 -11.57
CA ASP A 96 2.31 13.60 -11.43
C ASP A 96 3.36 12.56 -11.02
N ASP A 97 4.54 12.60 -11.64
CA ASP A 97 5.58 11.59 -11.45
C ASP A 97 6.36 11.81 -10.15
N ILE A 98 6.34 13.05 -9.64
CA ILE A 98 7.19 13.48 -8.52
C ILE A 98 6.35 14.16 -7.43
N LEU A 99 6.63 13.79 -6.18
CA LEU A 99 6.11 14.44 -4.98
C LEU A 99 7.29 14.84 -4.07
N SER A 100 7.35 16.11 -3.67
CA SER A 100 8.26 16.58 -2.64
C SER A 100 7.51 16.80 -1.33
N ILE A 101 8.01 16.20 -0.25
CA ILE A 101 7.44 16.34 1.10
C ILE A 101 8.46 17.06 1.98
N GLU A 102 8.02 18.16 2.58
CA GLU A 102 8.77 18.92 3.59
C GLU A 102 8.01 18.94 4.90
N TYR A 103 8.73 18.95 6.01
CA TYR A 103 8.14 19.03 7.35
C TYR A 103 8.76 20.18 8.13
N SER A 104 7.90 21.05 8.68
CA SER A 104 8.28 22.12 9.60
C SER A 104 7.21 22.26 10.66
N ASP A 105 7.43 21.64 11.83
CA ASP A 105 6.47 21.59 12.96
C ASP A 105 5.75 22.95 13.16
N PRO A 106 4.40 23.00 13.06
CA PRO A 106 3.44 21.88 12.94
C PRO A 106 3.02 21.50 11.51
N GLU A 107 3.55 22.15 10.49
CA GLU A 107 3.09 22.05 9.10
C GLU A 107 3.79 20.93 8.32
N ILE A 108 3.02 20.22 7.48
CA ILE A 108 3.58 19.34 6.44
C ILE A 108 3.23 19.90 5.07
N ARG A 109 4.23 20.05 4.21
CA ARG A 109 4.10 20.63 2.87
C ARG A 109 4.33 19.56 1.82
N PHE A 110 3.37 19.43 0.91
CA PHE A 110 3.38 18.51 -0.21
C PHE A 110 3.42 19.36 -1.48
N THR A 111 4.49 19.26 -2.24
CA THR A 111 4.68 19.97 -3.50
C THR A 111 4.68 18.96 -4.62
N TYR A 112 3.70 19.07 -5.51
CA TYR A 112 3.56 18.27 -6.72
C TYR A 112 4.21 19.01 -7.90
N GLU A 113 4.02 18.52 -9.12
CA GLU A 113 4.52 19.22 -10.31
C GLU A 113 3.82 20.57 -10.50
N ASP A 114 4.42 21.43 -11.32
CA ASP A 114 4.00 22.81 -11.55
C ASP A 114 3.90 23.67 -10.26
N ASP A 115 4.68 23.32 -9.23
CA ASP A 115 4.68 23.97 -7.92
C ASP A 115 3.31 23.94 -7.21
N TYR A 116 2.46 22.95 -7.52
CA TYR A 116 1.18 22.78 -6.85
C TYR A 116 1.41 22.39 -5.38
N LEU A 117 1.04 23.29 -4.46
CA LEU A 117 1.35 23.17 -3.05
C LEU A 117 0.11 22.84 -2.22
N ARG A 118 0.24 21.82 -1.37
CA ARG A 118 -0.73 21.51 -0.31
C ARG A 118 -0.04 21.52 1.06
N ILE A 119 -0.61 22.29 1.99
CA ILE A 119 -0.16 22.38 3.38
C ILE A 119 -1.20 21.69 4.27
N PHE A 120 -0.73 20.87 5.20
CA PHE A 120 -1.53 20.16 6.20
C PHE A 120 -1.11 20.55 7.61
#